data_AF-A0AAJ3CEH3-F1
#
_entry.id   AF-A0AAJ3CEH3-F1
#
_cell.length_a   1.000
_cell.length_b   1.000
_cell.length_c   1.000
_cell.angle_alpha   90.00
_cell.angle_beta   90.00
_cell.angle_gamma   90.00
#
_symmetry.space_group_name_H-M   'P 1'
#
loop_
_entity.id
_entity.type
_entity.pdbx_description
1 polymer ?
#
loop_
_entity_poly.entity_id
_entity_poly.type
_entity_poly.pdbx_seq_one_letter_code
_entity_poly.pdbx_strand_id
1 'polypeptide(L)' 'MAPPPHPPTSLFERLCRRVATSADPLEAIEAFERDLLRRYPDDGAEAVELVIAFASRLGLLSRQALDRQRDA' A
#
# COMPACT_ATOMS: atom_id res chain seq x y z
N MET A 1 -18.54 22.49 -19.80
CA MET A 1 -17.69 22.53 -18.59
C MET A 1 -16.75 21.33 -18.66
N ALA A 2 -15.44 21.55 -18.68
CA ALA A 2 -14.48 20.46 -18.50
C ALA A 2 -14.58 19.94 -17.05
N PRO A 3 -14.47 18.63 -16.79
CA PRO A 3 -14.45 18.12 -15.43
C PRO A 3 -13.28 18.78 -14.66
N PRO A 4 -13.44 19.10 -13.37
CA PRO A 4 -12.34 19.65 -12.58
C PRO A 4 -11.17 18.66 -12.64
N PRO A 5 -9.92 19.14 -12.76
CA PRO A 5 -8.76 18.25 -12.69
C PRO A 5 -8.85 17.52 -11.35
N HIS A 6 -8.98 16.19 -11.40
CA HIS A 6 -9.05 15.39 -10.19
C HIS A 6 -7.86 15.77 -9.28
N PRO A 7 -8.09 16.06 -7.99
CA PRO A 7 -6.97 16.31 -7.09
C PRO A 7 -6.00 15.13 -7.16
N PRO A 8 -4.68 15.36 -7.01
CA PRO A 8 -3.70 14.28 -7.05
C PRO A 8 -4.12 13.24 -6.02
N THR A 9 -4.39 12.02 -6.48
CA THR A 9 -4.80 10.91 -5.61
C THR A 9 -3.74 10.70 -4.54
N SER A 10 -4.11 10.73 -3.26
CA SER A 10 -3.17 10.58 -2.16
C SER A 10 -2.44 9.23 -2.23
N LEU A 11 -1.23 9.13 -1.64
CA LEU A 11 -0.50 7.85 -1.60
C LEU A 11 -1.32 6.74 -0.94
N PHE A 12 -2.08 7.09 0.09
CA PHE A 12 -2.99 6.17 0.76
C PHE A 12 -4.10 5.67 -0.17
N GLU A 13 -4.81 6.56 -0.88
CA GLU A 13 -5.84 6.16 -1.84
C GLU A 13 -5.27 5.33 -3.00
N ARG A 14 -4.05 5.63 -3.45
CA ARG A 14 -3.36 4.83 -4.46
C ARG A 14 -3.12 3.41 -3.97
N LEU A 15 -2.69 3.23 -2.72
CA LEU A 15 -2.52 1.91 -2.11
C LEU A 15 -3.88 1.21 -1.93
N CYS A 16 -4.89 1.89 -1.39
CA CYS A 16 -6.25 1.34 -1.23
C CYS A 16 -6.80 0.79 -2.54
N ARG A 17 -6.68 1.57 -3.63
CA ARG A 17 -7.12 1.14 -4.96
C ARG A 17 -6.35 -0.09 -5.43
N ARG A 18 -5.03 -0.10 -5.24
CA ARG A 18 -4.18 -1.23 -5.66
C ARG A 18 -4.54 -2.52 -4.93
N VAL A 19 -4.71 -2.45 -3.62
CA VAL A 19 -5.16 -3.57 -2.78
C VAL A 19 -6.55 -4.05 -3.21
N ALA A 20 -7.49 -3.13 -3.43
CA ALA A 20 -8.86 -3.49 -3.82
C ALA A 20 -8.94 -4.18 -5.20
N THR A 21 -7.99 -3.91 -6.10
CA THR A 21 -7.91 -4.53 -7.43
C THR A 21 -6.99 -5.76 -7.49
N SER A 22 -6.26 -6.06 -6.42
CA SER A 22 -5.30 -7.16 -6.39
C SER A 22 -5.94 -8.46 -5.93
N ALA A 23 -5.52 -9.58 -6.51
CA ALA A 23 -5.87 -10.90 -6.01
C ALA A 23 -5.15 -11.21 -4.68
N ASP A 24 -3.93 -10.68 -4.52
CA ASP A 24 -3.15 -10.76 -3.30
C ASP A 24 -2.89 -9.36 -2.73
N PRO A 25 -3.48 -9.00 -1.57
CA PRO A 25 -3.22 -7.73 -0.88
C PRO A 25 -1.74 -7.52 -0.51
N LEU A 26 -1.00 -8.58 -0.22
CA LEU A 26 0.41 -8.49 0.19
C LEU A 26 1.30 -8.13 -0.99
N GLU A 27 1.11 -8.82 -2.12
CA GLU A 27 1.81 -8.51 -3.38
C GLU A 27 1.55 -7.04 -3.81
N ALA A 28 0.33 -6.55 -3.60
CA ALA A 28 -0.01 -5.16 -3.89
C ALA A 28 0.75 -4.15 -3.01
N ILE A 29 0.96 -4.47 -1.73
CA ILE A 29 1.75 -3.67 -0.79
C ILE A 29 3.23 -3.67 -1.22
N GLU A 30 3.81 -4.84 -1.46
CA GLU A 30 5.22 -4.98 -1.85
C GLU A 30 5.52 -4.26 -3.18
N ALA A 31 4.62 -4.39 -4.15
CA ALA A 31 4.73 -3.68 -5.42
C ALA A 31 4.62 -2.16 -5.27
N PHE A 32 3.83 -1.69 -4.29
CA PHE A 32 3.70 -0.27 -3.98
C PHE A 32 4.96 0.26 -3.26
N GLU A 33 5.52 -0.50 -2.33
CA GLU A 33 6.78 -0.18 -1.66
C GLU A 33 7.93 -0.05 -2.66
N ARG A 34 8.10 -1.04 -3.55
CA ARG A 34 9.09 -0.97 -4.63
C ARG A 34 8.94 0.26 -5.52
N ASP A 35 7.70 0.65 -5.83
CA ASP A 35 7.41 1.83 -6.65
C ASP A 35 7.73 3.14 -5.91
N LEU A 36 7.58 3.16 -4.58
CA LEU A 36 8.02 4.28 -3.73
C LEU A 36 9.54 4.35 -3.62
N LEU A 37 10.22 3.24 -3.30
CA LEU A 37 11.69 3.17 -3.22
C LEU A 37 12.37 3.59 -4.52
N ARG A 38 11.77 3.25 -5.67
CA ARG A 38 12.28 3.67 -6.98
C ARG A 38 12.11 5.17 -7.24
N ARG A 39 11.07 5.80 -6.68
CA ARG A 39 10.80 7.24 -6.85
C ARG A 39 11.54 8.11 -5.83
N TYR A 40 11.78 7.57 -4.64
CA TYR A 40 12.42 8.25 -3.52
C TYR A 40 13.57 7.36 -3.02
N PRO A 41 14.67 7.26 -3.78
CA PRO A 41 15.79 6.37 -3.44
C PRO A 41 16.54 6.82 -2.17
N ASP A 42 16.51 8.11 -1.86
CA ASP A 42 17.20 8.69 -0.70
C ASP A 42 16.37 8.58 0.60
N ASP A 43 15.03 8.45 0.49
CA ASP A 43 14.08 8.38 1.62
C ASP A 43 13.56 6.94 1.83
N GLY A 44 14.44 5.95 1.62
CA GLY A 44 14.04 4.55 1.57
C GLY A 44 13.42 4.04 2.86
N ALA A 45 13.96 4.45 4.01
CA ALA A 45 13.46 4.05 5.32
C ALA A 45 12.07 4.63 5.58
N GLU A 46 11.89 5.93 5.29
CA GLU A 46 10.65 6.67 5.45
C GLU A 46 9.55 6.12 4.52
N ALA A 47 9.91 5.72 3.30
CA ALA A 47 9.00 5.06 2.37
C ALA A 47 8.49 3.73 2.93
N VAL A 48 9.38 2.90 3.50
CA VAL A 48 9.01 1.63 4.15
C VAL A 48 8.11 1.88 5.36
N GLU A 49 8.47 2.80 6.25
CA GLU A 49 7.66 3.15 7.42
C GLU A 49 6.26 3.63 7.02
N LEU A 50 6.17 4.46 5.98
CA LEU A 50 4.90 4.95 5.44
C LEU A 50 4.02 3.80 4.92
N VAL A 51 4.61 2.85 4.18
CA VAL A 51 3.90 1.67 3.68
C VAL A 51 3.39 0.80 4.82
N ILE A 52 4.22 0.55 5.83
CA ILE A 52 3.84 -0.20 7.04
C ILE A 52 2.69 0.49 7.76
N ALA A 53 2.74 1.82 7.94
CA ALA A 53 1.66 2.58 8.57
C ALA A 53 0.34 2.46 7.79
N PHE A 54 0.40 2.52 6.46
CA PHE A 54 -0.80 2.35 5.63
C PHE A 54 -1.34 0.92 5.65
N ALA A 55 -0.48 -0.10 5.56
CA ALA A 55 -0.88 -1.51 5.65
C ALA A 55 -1.51 -1.83 7.03
N SER A 56 -0.96 -1.26 8.10
CA SER A 56 -1.52 -1.35 9.46
C SER A 56 -2.91 -0.72 9.52
N ARG A 57 -3.09 0.48 8.96
CA ARG A 57 -4.38 1.17 8.90
C ARG A 57 -5.43 0.41 8.09
N LEU A 58 -5.02 -0.35 7.08
CA LEU A 58 -5.90 -1.23 6.30
C LEU A 58 -6.21 -2.56 7.01
N GLY A 59 -5.60 -2.84 8.16
CA GLY A 59 -5.78 -4.09 8.90
C GLY A 59 -5.14 -5.31 8.22
N LEU A 60 -4.27 -5.10 7.23
CA LEU A 60 -3.70 -6.17 6.42
C LEU A 60 -2.62 -6.96 7.17
N LEU A 61 -1.85 -6.30 8.04
CA LEU A 61 -0.86 -6.97 8.89
C LEU A 61 -1.50 -7.89 9.93
N SER A 62 -2.64 -7.48 10.50
CA SER A 62 -3.41 -8.31 11.43
C SER A 62 -4.07 -9.48 10.71
N ARG A 63 -4.57 -9.27 9.49
CA ARG A 63 -5.18 -10.33 8.68
C ARG A 63 -4.17 -11.40 8.27
N GLN A 64 -2.98 -10.99 7.83
CA GLN A 64 -1.91 -11.93 7.48
C GLN A 64 -1.43 -12.75 8.69
N ALA A 65 -1.38 -12.15 9.88
CA ALA A 65 -1.06 -12.87 11.11
C ALA A 65 -2.13 -13.95 11.42
N LEU A 66 -3.41 -13.62 11.22
CA LEU A 66 -4.51 -14.58 11.37
C LEU A 66 -4.47 -15.70 10.32
N ASP A 67 -4.19 -15.38 9.06
CA ASP A 67 -4.10 -16.38 7.99
C ASP A 67 -2.94 -17.36 8.26
N ARG A 68 -1.76 -16.86 8.68
CA ARG A 68 -0.65 -17.75 9.08
C ARG A 68 -0.98 -18.65 10.27
N GLN A 69 -1.76 -18.17 11.25
CA GLN A 69 -2.16 -18.99 12.39
C GLN A 69 -3.09 -20.14 11.98
N ARG A 70 -3.84 -19.98 10.88
CA ARG A 70 -4.76 -21.03 10.38
C ARG A 70 -4.06 -22.11 9.58
N ASP A 71 -2.90 -21.81 8.99
CA ASP A 71 -2.10 -22.74 8.19
C ASP A 71 -1.04 -23.51 9.00
N ALA A 72 -0.92 -23.24 10.32
CA ALA A 72 0.01 -23.87 11.26
C ALA A 72 -0.68 -24.93 12.14
#